data_AF-A0A7Y3MWZ9-F1
#
_entry.id   AF-A0A7Y3MWZ9-F1
#
_cell.length_a   1.000
_cell.length_b   1.000
_cell.length_c   1.000
_cell.angle_alpha   90.00
_cell.angle_beta   90.00
_cell.angle_gamma   90.00
#
_symmetry.space_group_name_H-M   'P 1'
#
loop_
_entity.id
_entity.type
_entity.pdbx_description
1 polymer ?
#
loop_
_entity_poly.entity_id
_entity_poly.type
_entity_poly.pdbx_seq_one_letter_code
_entity_poly.pdbx_strand_id
1 'polypeptide(L)'
;MDIAQWLDVRQGGIASRWNASLTTARPADKVLAEVGPRFCETLVSFLPGVLTAYRHQIEPLWRETAALYGSVAARRGLSAGEVIEEFHELRDVLLRLLFEDPPMASGARLSLREVLHLNRVIDMGVTQASVGHTDLLFFSLIHGSGVPKPMESEDRDEVGDQLAALQADGVRIMRILGSEST
;
A
#
# COMPACT_ATOMS: atom_id res chain seq x y z
N MET A 1 21.68 10.31 -1.82
CA MET A 1 20.38 9.97 -1.21
C MET A 1 20.24 8.46 -1.27
N ASP A 2 20.00 7.79 -0.13
CA ASP A 2 19.72 6.35 -0.14
C ASP A 2 18.30 6.06 -0.65
N ILE A 3 17.95 4.77 -0.81
CA ILE A 3 16.64 4.39 -1.33
C ILE A 3 15.48 4.81 -0.43
N ALA A 4 15.65 4.80 0.90
CA ALA A 4 14.59 5.15 1.84
C ALA A 4 14.28 6.65 1.75
N GLN A 5 15.30 7.49 1.76
CA GLN A 5 15.18 8.93 1.56
C GLN A 5 14.65 9.27 0.15
N TRP A 6 15.03 8.50 -0.87
CA TRP A 6 14.50 8.69 -2.22
C TRP A 6 13.00 8.40 -2.32
N LEU A 7 12.55 7.33 -1.66
CA LEU A 7 11.13 6.98 -1.56
C LEU A 7 10.37 8.05 -0.78
N ASP A 8 10.92 8.52 0.34
CA ASP A 8 10.30 9.52 1.22
C ASP A 8 9.96 10.82 0.46
N VAL A 9 10.93 11.35 -0.30
CA VAL A 9 10.73 12.55 -1.12
C VAL A 9 9.73 12.34 -2.27
N ARG A 10 9.51 11.09 -2.71
CA ARG A 10 8.67 10.74 -3.87
C ARG A 10 7.32 10.13 -3.53
N GLN A 11 6.98 9.98 -2.25
CA GLN A 11 5.76 9.30 -1.81
C GLN A 11 4.52 9.80 -2.54
N GLY A 12 4.29 11.12 -2.54
CA GLY A 12 3.12 11.71 -3.22
C GLY A 12 3.08 11.44 -4.72
N GLY A 13 4.23 11.45 -5.39
CA GLY A 13 4.33 11.15 -6.81
C GLY A 13 4.10 9.66 -7.15
N ILE A 14 4.56 8.75 -6.28
CA ILE A 14 4.34 7.31 -6.42
C ILE A 14 2.85 7.01 -6.20
N ALA A 15 2.28 7.50 -5.10
CA ALA A 15 0.86 7.30 -4.75
C ALA A 15 -0.07 7.83 -5.85
N SER A 16 0.19 9.04 -6.35
CA SER A 16 -0.60 9.66 -7.42
C SER A 16 -0.54 8.86 -8.72
N ARG A 17 0.65 8.39 -9.12
CA ARG A 17 0.82 7.58 -10.34
C ARG A 17 0.13 6.23 -10.23
N TRP A 18 0.25 5.59 -9.06
CA TRP A 18 -0.41 4.31 -8.83
C TRP A 18 -1.94 4.47 -8.85
N ASN A 19 -2.49 5.44 -8.11
CA ASN A 19 -3.92 5.72 -8.13
C ASN A 19 -4.44 6.07 -9.54
N ALA A 20 -3.67 6.82 -10.32
CA ALA A 20 -4.01 7.13 -11.71
C ALA A 20 -4.06 5.87 -12.60
N SER A 21 -3.15 4.92 -12.39
CA SER A 21 -3.15 3.61 -13.07
C SER A 21 -4.44 2.82 -12.75
N LEU A 22 -4.75 2.69 -11.47
CA LEU A 22 -5.95 1.97 -11.00
C LEU A 22 -7.24 2.58 -11.54
N THR A 23 -7.37 3.91 -11.45
CA THR A 23 -8.57 4.62 -11.91
C THR A 23 -8.72 4.61 -13.43
N THR A 24 -7.61 4.59 -14.18
CA THR A 24 -7.62 4.41 -15.64
C THR A 24 -8.10 3.01 -16.02
N ALA A 25 -7.66 1.98 -15.31
CA ALA A 25 -8.12 0.61 -15.51
C ALA A 25 -9.60 0.43 -15.12
N ARG A 26 -10.10 1.20 -14.14
CA ARG A 26 -11.44 1.04 -13.56
C ARG A 26 -12.21 2.36 -13.42
N PRO A 27 -12.55 3.05 -14.51
CA PRO A 27 -13.15 4.39 -14.46
C PRO A 27 -14.56 4.44 -13.85
N ALA A 28 -15.26 3.30 -13.78
CA ALA A 28 -16.61 3.20 -13.21
C ALA A 28 -16.62 2.84 -11.71
N ASP A 29 -15.46 2.55 -11.11
CA ASP A 29 -15.35 2.14 -9.71
C ASP A 29 -15.39 3.35 -8.78
N LYS A 30 -16.60 3.67 -8.28
CA LYS A 30 -16.82 4.81 -7.39
C LYS A 30 -16.13 4.67 -6.04
N VAL A 31 -16.04 3.45 -5.52
CA VAL A 31 -15.36 3.20 -4.24
C VAL A 31 -13.87 3.49 -4.41
N LEU A 32 -13.26 2.96 -5.47
CA LEU A 32 -11.86 3.28 -5.80
C LEU A 32 -11.65 4.79 -5.98
N ALA A 33 -12.55 5.49 -6.67
CA ALA A 33 -12.42 6.94 -6.86
C ALA A 33 -12.44 7.72 -5.54
N GLU A 34 -13.17 7.24 -4.53
CA GLU A 34 -13.35 7.92 -3.24
C GLU A 34 -12.26 7.57 -2.22
N VAL A 35 -11.93 6.28 -2.06
CA VAL A 35 -10.98 5.81 -1.03
C VAL A 35 -9.61 5.43 -1.59
N GLY A 36 -9.49 5.19 -2.90
CA GLY A 36 -8.24 4.79 -3.57
C GLY A 36 -7.06 5.73 -3.32
N PRO A 37 -7.21 7.06 -3.45
CA PRO A 37 -6.13 7.99 -3.17
C PRO A 37 -5.54 7.83 -1.76
N ARG A 38 -6.41 7.69 -0.74
CA ARG A 38 -5.99 7.51 0.65
C ARG A 38 -5.28 6.18 0.87
N PHE A 39 -5.73 5.10 0.23
CA PHE A 39 -5.02 3.81 0.26
C PHE A 39 -3.63 3.91 -0.36
N CYS A 40 -3.52 4.48 -1.55
CA CYS A 40 -2.25 4.64 -2.24
C CYS A 40 -1.27 5.49 -1.42
N GLU A 41 -1.74 6.61 -0.87
CA GLU A 41 -0.95 7.48 0.02
C GLU A 41 -0.47 6.74 1.27
N THR A 42 -1.39 6.04 1.96
CA THR A 42 -1.07 5.34 3.21
C THR A 42 -0.06 4.23 3.00
N LEU A 43 -0.29 3.33 2.03
CA LEU A 43 0.64 2.23 1.72
C LEU A 43 2.01 2.77 1.33
N VAL A 44 2.06 3.73 0.40
CA VAL A 44 3.32 4.31 -0.07
C VAL A 44 4.07 5.03 1.06
N SER A 45 3.36 5.64 2.02
CA SER A 45 3.99 6.31 3.15
C SER A 45 4.82 5.37 4.04
N PHE A 46 4.51 4.08 4.06
CA PHE A 46 5.24 3.08 4.83
C PHE A 46 6.48 2.53 4.11
N LEU A 47 6.59 2.71 2.80
CA LEU A 47 7.68 2.14 1.99
C LEU A 47 9.08 2.59 2.45
N PRO A 48 9.34 3.86 2.84
CA PRO A 48 10.63 4.22 3.40
C PRO A 48 10.90 3.47 4.72
N GLY A 49 9.92 3.45 5.62
CA GLY A 49 10.04 2.87 6.96
C GLY A 49 10.42 1.38 6.94
N VAL A 50 9.84 0.61 6.02
CA VAL A 50 10.16 -0.83 5.85
C VAL A 50 11.56 -1.10 5.27
N LEU A 51 12.22 -0.09 4.71
CA LEU A 51 13.62 -0.15 4.25
C LEU A 51 14.63 0.38 5.28
N THR A 52 14.15 0.88 6.43
CA THR A 52 15.01 1.42 7.49
C THR A 52 15.20 0.44 8.66
N ALA A 53 15.93 0.85 9.69
CA ALA A 53 16.05 0.13 10.95
C ALA A 53 14.69 -0.09 11.65
N TYR A 54 13.66 0.68 11.31
CA TYR A 54 12.33 0.65 11.93
C TYR A 54 11.37 -0.33 11.25
N ARG A 55 11.88 -1.18 10.36
CA ARG A 55 11.09 -2.16 9.61
C ARG A 55 10.20 -3.02 10.49
N HIS A 56 10.66 -3.43 11.68
CA HIS A 56 9.89 -4.31 12.55
C HIS A 56 8.64 -3.64 13.14
N GLN A 57 8.66 -2.31 13.24
CA GLN A 57 7.55 -1.51 13.74
C GLN A 57 6.61 -1.07 12.62
N ILE A 58 7.13 -0.86 11.41
CA ILE A 58 6.33 -0.42 10.24
C ILE A 58 5.72 -1.60 9.47
N GLU A 59 6.39 -2.76 9.42
CA GLU A 59 5.88 -3.96 8.73
C GLU A 59 4.45 -4.35 9.18
N PRO A 60 4.08 -4.33 10.48
CA PRO A 60 2.69 -4.59 10.91
C PRO A 60 1.67 -3.64 10.27
N LEU A 61 1.96 -2.32 10.24
CA LEU A 61 1.07 -1.32 9.65
C LEU A 61 0.91 -1.53 8.13
N TRP A 62 2.00 -1.88 7.44
CA TRP A 62 1.94 -2.27 6.03
C TRP A 62 1.04 -3.48 5.81
N ARG A 63 1.16 -4.52 6.64
CA ARG A 63 0.35 -5.74 6.53
C ARG A 63 -1.13 -5.45 6.77
N GLU A 64 -1.44 -4.71 7.82
CA GLU A 64 -2.81 -4.35 8.19
C GLU A 64 -3.47 -3.50 7.09
N THR A 65 -2.76 -2.49 6.58
CA THR A 65 -3.26 -1.64 5.49
C THR A 65 -3.47 -2.44 4.20
N ALA A 66 -2.56 -3.36 3.87
CA ALA A 66 -2.70 -4.23 2.71
C ALA A 66 -3.88 -5.20 2.86
N ALA A 67 -4.09 -5.77 4.05
CA ALA A 67 -5.25 -6.60 4.34
C ALA A 67 -6.56 -5.81 4.20
N LEU A 68 -6.63 -4.60 4.76
CA LEU A 68 -7.78 -3.70 4.62
C LEU A 68 -8.05 -3.38 3.14
N TYR A 69 -7.01 -3.12 2.35
CA TYR A 69 -7.13 -2.92 0.90
C TYR A 69 -7.77 -4.13 0.22
N GLY A 70 -7.30 -5.34 0.54
CA GLY A 70 -7.86 -6.59 0.03
C GLY A 70 -9.34 -6.79 0.36
N SER A 71 -9.73 -6.50 1.61
CA SER A 71 -11.12 -6.55 2.04
C SER A 71 -11.99 -5.53 1.27
N VAL A 72 -11.52 -4.29 1.11
CA VAL A 72 -12.22 -3.28 0.30
C VAL A 72 -12.31 -3.70 -1.17
N ALA A 73 -11.27 -4.30 -1.74
CA ALA A 73 -11.29 -4.81 -3.10
C ALA A 73 -12.33 -5.93 -3.30
N ALA A 74 -12.51 -6.82 -2.31
CA ALA A 74 -13.60 -7.79 -2.35
C ALA A 74 -14.98 -7.12 -2.38
N ARG A 75 -15.19 -6.03 -1.63
CA ARG A 75 -16.46 -5.25 -1.66
C ARG A 75 -16.66 -4.44 -2.94
N ARG A 76 -15.56 -4.09 -3.61
CA ARG A 76 -15.53 -3.53 -4.97
C ARG A 76 -15.85 -4.58 -6.05
N GLY A 77 -15.94 -5.86 -5.67
CA GLY A 77 -16.27 -6.97 -6.56
C GLY A 77 -15.07 -7.52 -7.33
N LEU A 78 -13.84 -7.19 -6.93
CA LEU A 78 -12.65 -7.72 -7.57
C LEU A 78 -12.44 -9.18 -7.20
N SER A 79 -11.91 -9.95 -8.14
CA SER A 79 -11.30 -11.25 -7.87
C SER A 79 -9.95 -11.09 -7.15
N ALA A 80 -9.48 -12.13 -6.47
CA ALA A 80 -8.16 -12.11 -5.84
C ALA A 80 -7.03 -11.86 -6.85
N GLY A 81 -7.17 -12.35 -8.09
CA GLY A 81 -6.22 -12.10 -9.18
C GLY A 81 -6.12 -10.61 -9.53
N GLU A 82 -7.24 -9.92 -9.60
CA GLU A 82 -7.25 -8.47 -9.84
C GLU A 82 -6.61 -7.68 -8.69
N VAL A 83 -6.78 -8.11 -7.44
CA VAL A 83 -6.09 -7.48 -6.29
C VAL A 83 -4.56 -7.63 -6.42
N ILE A 84 -4.10 -8.80 -6.87
CA ILE A 84 -2.66 -9.04 -7.13
C ILE A 84 -2.16 -8.11 -8.24
N GLU A 85 -2.93 -7.96 -9.32
CA GLU A 85 -2.60 -7.06 -10.42
C GLU A 85 -2.49 -5.60 -9.96
N GLU A 86 -3.42 -5.12 -9.12
CA GLU A 86 -3.36 -3.75 -8.58
C GLU A 86 -2.06 -3.49 -7.76
N PHE A 87 -1.53 -4.49 -7.03
CA PHE A 87 -0.22 -4.38 -6.38
C PHE A 87 0.97 -4.51 -7.35
N HIS A 88 0.80 -5.27 -8.44
CA HIS A 88 1.81 -5.33 -9.50
C HIS A 88 1.93 -3.99 -10.23
N GLU A 89 0.85 -3.22 -10.36
CA GLU A 89 0.91 -1.84 -10.87
C GLU A 89 1.77 -0.94 -9.97
N LEU A 90 1.69 -1.09 -8.64
CA LEU A 90 2.60 -0.38 -7.72
C LEU A 90 4.06 -0.78 -7.96
N ARG A 91 4.33 -2.08 -8.15
CA ARG A 91 5.69 -2.56 -8.50
C ARG A 91 6.18 -1.90 -9.78
N ASP A 92 5.35 -1.84 -10.80
CA ASP A 92 5.69 -1.23 -12.09
C ASP A 92 5.95 0.27 -11.96
N VAL A 93 5.13 1.00 -11.19
CA VAL A 93 5.37 2.42 -10.87
C VAL A 93 6.73 2.61 -10.20
N LEU A 94 7.03 1.81 -9.17
CA LEU A 94 8.30 1.89 -8.45
C LEU A 94 9.50 1.57 -9.35
N LEU A 95 9.43 0.50 -10.13
CA LEU A 95 10.51 0.09 -11.03
C LEU A 95 10.74 1.15 -12.12
N ARG A 96 9.70 1.66 -12.77
CA ARG A 96 9.82 2.73 -13.78
C ARG A 96 10.51 3.96 -13.19
N LEU A 97 10.13 4.39 -12.00
CA LEU A 97 10.75 5.53 -11.34
C LEU A 97 12.20 5.28 -10.94
N LEU A 98 12.52 4.07 -10.47
CA LEU A 98 13.90 3.68 -10.18
C LEU A 98 14.78 3.66 -11.43
N PHE A 99 14.22 3.33 -12.61
CA PHE A 99 14.94 3.38 -13.87
C PHE A 99 15.07 4.81 -14.44
N GLU A 100 14.02 5.61 -14.35
CA GLU A 100 13.98 6.99 -14.85
C GLU A 100 14.89 7.92 -14.03
N ASP A 101 14.88 7.78 -12.71
CA ASP A 101 15.57 8.67 -11.78
C ASP A 101 16.06 7.90 -10.54
N PRO A 102 17.09 7.04 -10.68
CA PRO A 102 17.59 6.20 -9.59
C PRO A 102 18.16 7.04 -8.44
N PRO A 103 18.08 6.58 -7.18
CA PRO A 103 18.78 7.20 -6.07
C PRO A 103 20.30 7.13 -6.29
N MET A 104 20.88 8.24 -6.72
CA MET A 104 22.32 8.40 -6.83
C MET A 104 22.86 8.96 -5.50
N ALA A 105 23.49 8.12 -4.70
CA ALA A 105 24.40 8.57 -3.64
C ALA A 105 25.82 8.52 -4.21
N SER A 106 26.43 9.67 -4.51
CA SER A 106 27.86 9.83 -4.87
C SER A 106 28.49 8.68 -5.68
N GLY A 107 27.89 8.32 -6.82
CA GLY A 107 28.45 7.31 -7.74
C GLY A 107 28.15 5.84 -7.40
N ALA A 108 27.44 5.53 -6.30
CA ALA A 108 26.97 4.19 -5.99
C ALA A 108 25.68 3.86 -6.78
N ARG A 109 25.68 2.70 -7.46
CA ARG A 109 24.47 2.13 -8.07
C ARG A 109 23.56 1.60 -6.96
N LEU A 110 22.24 1.71 -7.16
CA LEU A 110 21.21 1.03 -6.37
C LEU A 110 21.64 -0.42 -6.11
N SER A 111 21.70 -0.85 -4.84
CA SER A 111 22.18 -2.20 -4.55
C SER A 111 21.10 -3.22 -4.94
N LEU A 112 21.52 -4.37 -5.48
CA LEU A 112 20.60 -5.48 -5.75
C LEU A 112 19.82 -5.89 -4.49
N ARG A 113 20.44 -5.73 -3.31
CA ARG A 113 19.82 -6.02 -2.01
C ARG A 113 18.60 -5.12 -1.75
N GLU A 114 18.71 -3.83 -1.99
CA GLU A 114 17.61 -2.87 -1.79
C GLU A 114 16.44 -3.16 -2.75
N VAL A 115 16.75 -3.49 -4.01
CA VAL A 115 15.74 -3.90 -5.01
C VAL A 115 15.00 -5.17 -4.57
N LEU A 116 15.76 -6.19 -4.14
CA LEU A 116 15.17 -7.45 -3.67
C LEU A 116 14.32 -7.25 -2.41
N HIS A 117 14.74 -6.36 -1.51
CA HIS A 117 13.96 -6.04 -0.32
C HIS A 117 12.67 -5.30 -0.66
N LEU A 118 12.73 -4.33 -1.58
CA LEU A 118 11.54 -3.63 -2.06
C LEU A 118 10.55 -4.62 -2.71
N ASN A 119 11.04 -5.53 -3.55
CA ASN A 119 10.21 -6.60 -4.11
C ASN A 119 9.54 -7.45 -3.02
N ARG A 120 10.29 -7.84 -1.99
CA ARG A 120 9.74 -8.62 -0.87
C ARG A 120 8.66 -7.87 -0.08
N VAL A 121 8.80 -6.56 0.07
CA VAL A 121 7.76 -5.71 0.69
C VAL A 121 6.48 -5.73 -0.15
N ILE A 122 6.58 -5.58 -1.46
CA ILE A 122 5.42 -5.65 -2.35
C ILE A 122 4.79 -7.05 -2.31
N ASP A 123 5.58 -8.12 -2.34
CA ASP A 123 5.09 -9.50 -2.25
C ASP A 123 4.37 -9.77 -0.91
N MET A 124 4.86 -9.17 0.17
CA MET A 124 4.18 -9.18 1.46
C MET A 124 2.84 -8.43 1.39
N GLY A 125 2.78 -7.28 0.72
CA GLY A 125 1.53 -6.55 0.47
C GLY A 125 0.52 -7.40 -0.31
N VAL A 126 0.95 -8.01 -1.41
CA VAL A 126 0.16 -8.96 -2.22
C VAL A 126 -0.41 -10.09 -1.36
N THR A 127 0.44 -10.69 -0.53
CA THR A 127 0.04 -11.79 0.36
C THR A 127 -1.05 -11.33 1.32
N GLN A 128 -0.86 -10.20 1.99
CA GLN A 128 -1.81 -9.71 2.99
C GLN A 128 -3.12 -9.21 2.36
N ALA A 129 -3.06 -8.56 1.20
CA ALA A 129 -4.27 -8.19 0.47
C ALA A 129 -5.06 -9.42 0.03
N SER A 130 -4.38 -10.51 -0.38
CA SER A 130 -5.05 -11.78 -0.67
C SER A 130 -5.71 -12.38 0.57
N VAL A 131 -5.07 -12.28 1.74
CA VAL A 131 -5.65 -12.70 3.03
C VAL A 131 -6.89 -11.88 3.36
N GLY A 132 -6.80 -10.55 3.39
CA GLY A 132 -7.94 -9.69 3.72
C GLY A 132 -9.11 -9.81 2.73
N HIS A 133 -8.81 -10.06 1.45
CA HIS A 133 -9.81 -10.39 0.42
C HIS A 133 -10.52 -11.71 0.74
N THR A 134 -9.75 -12.77 1.00
CA THR A 134 -10.28 -14.11 1.28
C THR A 134 -11.05 -14.16 2.58
N ASP A 135 -10.55 -13.52 3.64
CA ASP A 135 -11.19 -13.46 4.95
C ASP A 135 -12.58 -12.82 4.84
N LEU A 136 -12.71 -11.75 4.04
CA LEU A 136 -14.01 -11.12 3.84
C LEU A 136 -14.98 -12.02 3.05
N LEU A 137 -14.50 -12.70 2.01
CA LEU A 137 -15.32 -13.66 1.27
C LEU A 137 -15.80 -14.80 2.17
N PHE A 138 -14.90 -15.35 2.98
CA PHE A 138 -15.20 -16.40 3.94
C PHE A 138 -16.21 -15.93 4.99
N PHE A 139 -16.04 -14.73 5.53
CA PHE A 139 -16.99 -14.13 6.46
C PHE A 139 -18.37 -13.96 5.82
N SER A 140 -18.41 -13.48 4.57
CA SER A 140 -19.64 -13.30 3.80
C SER A 140 -20.34 -14.63 3.48
N LEU A 141 -19.57 -15.71 3.33
CA LEU A 141 -20.09 -17.06 3.13
C LEU A 141 -20.73 -17.63 4.39
N ILE A 142 -20.09 -17.46 5.54
CA ILE A 142 -20.61 -17.98 6.82
C ILE A 142 -21.85 -17.21 7.29
N HIS A 143 -21.87 -15.88 7.08
CA HIS A 143 -22.89 -15.00 7.66
C HIS A 143 -23.93 -14.51 6.63
N GLY A 144 -23.94 -15.05 5.41
CA GLY A 144 -24.79 -14.53 4.35
C GLY A 144 -24.76 -15.35 3.06
N SER A 145 -24.72 -14.65 1.93
CA SER A 145 -24.85 -15.22 0.59
C SER A 145 -23.52 -15.67 -0.04
N GLY A 146 -22.38 -15.47 0.63
CA GLY A 146 -21.06 -15.64 0.03
C GLY A 146 -20.62 -14.48 -0.88
N VAL A 147 -21.48 -13.49 -1.09
CA VAL A 147 -21.16 -12.28 -1.85
C VAL A 147 -20.98 -11.12 -0.86
N PRO A 148 -19.80 -10.45 -0.84
CA PRO A 148 -19.61 -9.28 -0.02
C PRO A 148 -20.65 -8.21 -0.31
N LYS A 149 -21.17 -7.59 0.75
CA LYS A 149 -22.09 -6.46 0.59
C LYS A 149 -21.33 -5.27 -0.01
N PRO A 150 -21.91 -4.57 -1.00
CA PRO A 150 -21.38 -3.31 -1.49
C PRO A 150 -21.10 -2.32 -0.35
N MET A 151 -20.18 -1.39 -0.57
CA MET A 151 -19.89 -0.32 0.38
C MET A 151 -20.92 0.80 0.30
N GLU A 152 -21.55 1.10 1.42
CA GLU A 152 -22.34 2.31 1.61
C GLU A 152 -21.41 3.50 1.97
N SER A 153 -21.95 4.72 2.12
CA SER A 153 -21.11 5.88 2.50
C SER A 153 -20.46 5.72 3.86
N GLU A 154 -21.21 5.24 4.86
CA GLU A 154 -20.69 5.05 6.23
C GLU A 154 -19.50 4.09 6.26
N ASP A 155 -19.55 3.02 5.46
CA ASP A 155 -18.42 2.09 5.32
C ASP A 155 -17.17 2.77 4.75
N ARG A 156 -17.35 3.70 3.81
CA ARG A 156 -16.24 4.43 3.18
C ARG A 156 -15.62 5.44 4.14
N ASP A 157 -16.45 6.11 4.94
CA ASP A 157 -16.00 7.00 6.01
C ASP A 157 -15.20 6.21 7.06
N GLU A 158 -15.69 5.05 7.49
CA GLU A 158 -14.99 4.18 8.45
C GLU A 158 -13.62 3.73 7.91
N VAL A 159 -13.55 3.27 6.66
CA VAL A 159 -12.28 2.94 6.01
C VAL A 159 -11.35 4.14 5.98
N GLY A 160 -11.89 5.34 5.71
CA GLY A 160 -11.15 6.59 5.75
C GLY A 160 -10.53 6.86 7.12
N ASP A 161 -11.29 6.65 8.20
CA ASP A 161 -10.84 6.82 9.58
C ASP A 161 -9.78 5.79 9.98
N GLN A 162 -9.96 4.53 9.58
CA GLN A 162 -8.98 3.47 9.80
C GLN A 162 -7.64 3.79 9.11
N LEU A 163 -7.67 4.26 7.85
CA LEU A 163 -6.47 4.69 7.13
C LEU A 163 -5.78 5.87 7.81
N ALA A 164 -6.54 6.87 8.26
CA ALA A 164 -6.00 8.02 8.98
C ALA A 164 -5.31 7.59 10.29
N ALA A 165 -5.90 6.66 11.04
CA ALA A 165 -5.32 6.11 12.26
C ALA A 165 -3.99 5.37 11.98
N LEU A 166 -3.98 4.47 10.97
CA LEU A 166 -2.79 3.74 10.55
C LEU A 166 -1.66 4.67 10.13
N GLN A 167 -1.97 5.70 9.36
CA GLN A 167 -1.00 6.70 8.93
C GLN A 167 -0.44 7.50 10.12
N ALA A 168 -1.30 7.92 11.05
CA ALA A 168 -0.89 8.64 12.25
C ALA A 168 0.06 7.81 13.13
N ASP A 169 -0.20 6.51 13.25
CA ASP A 169 0.68 5.58 13.99
C ASP A 169 2.03 5.39 13.29
N GLY A 170 2.03 5.27 11.96
CA GLY A 170 3.28 5.23 11.18
C GLY A 170 4.13 6.48 11.36
N VAL A 171 3.52 7.67 11.28
CA VAL A 171 4.22 8.95 11.53
C VAL A 171 4.77 9.01 12.95
N ARG A 172 3.99 8.56 13.93
CA ARG A 172 4.41 8.53 15.34
C ARG A 172 5.64 7.64 15.52
N ILE A 173 5.63 6.43 14.96
CA ILE A 173 6.75 5.49 15.02
C ILE A 173 8.01 6.09 14.39
N MET A 174 7.89 6.65 13.18
CA MET A 174 9.03 7.26 12.48
C MET A 174 9.59 8.47 13.22
N ARG A 175 8.74 9.28 13.87
CA ARG A 175 9.17 10.43 14.68
C ARG A 175 9.88 10.01 15.97
N ILE A 176 9.31 9.08 16.73
CA ILE A 176 9.89 8.61 18.00
C ILE A 176 11.28 8.03 17.73
N LEU A 177 11.37 7.11 16.77
CA LEU A 177 12.61 6.40 16.52
C LEU A 177 13.66 7.27 15.80
N GLY A 178 13.22 8.23 14.97
CA GLY A 178 14.08 9.26 14.39
C GLY A 178 14.70 10.20 15.42
N SER A 179 14.02 10.45 16.55
CA SER A 179 14.56 11.31 17.63
C SER A 179 15.58 10.62 18.53
N GLU A 180 15.56 9.29 18.62
CA GLU A 180 16.51 8.48 19.42
C GLU A 180 17.85 8.22 18.71
N SER A 181 17.98 8.62 17.43
CA SER A 181 19.17 8.41 16.60
C SER A 181 20.09 9.65 16.49
N THR A 182 19.82 10.69 17.28
CA THR A 182 20.61 11.95 17.37
C THR A 182 21.18 12.13 18.76
#